data_AF-A0A368MGC9-F1
#
_entry.id   AF-A0A368MGC9-F1
#
_cell.length_a   1.000
_cell.length_b   1.000
_cell.length_c   1.000
_cell.angle_alpha   90.00
_cell.angle_beta   90.00
_cell.angle_gamma   90.00
#
_symmetry.space_group_name_H-M   'P 1'
#
loop_
_entity.id
_entity.type
_entity.pdbx_description
1 polymer ?
#
loop_
_entity_poly.entity_id
_entity_poly.type
_entity_poly.pdbx_seq_one_letter_code
_entity_poly.pdbx_strand_id
1 'polypeptide(L)'
;MKNIITLLALCFGMIAFSQNKNTKVSMEVDGVCMMCKERIEKAAIRTKGVKSAVWSVDTHELKLIYDEGKTNLKTIAQKLADVGHDTKEIKATEEAYNSVHPCCKYRDKDAVKDHEGKLKKSSGK
;
A
#
# COMPACT_ATOMS: atom_id res chain seq x y z
N MET A 1 -19.80 -48.20 -28.61
CA MET A 1 -20.72 -47.25 -27.95
C MET A 1 -20.46 -47.08 -26.46
N LYS A 2 -20.20 -48.16 -25.70
CA LYS A 2 -19.92 -48.08 -24.25
C LYS A 2 -18.67 -47.25 -23.90
N ASN A 3 -17.64 -47.31 -24.74
CA ASN A 3 -16.37 -46.58 -24.54
C ASN A 3 -16.44 -45.09 -24.92
N ILE A 4 -17.44 -44.70 -25.74
CA ILE A 4 -17.67 -43.30 -26.13
C ILE A 4 -18.40 -42.55 -25.01
N ILE A 5 -19.29 -43.24 -24.29
CA ILE A 5 -20.02 -42.69 -23.14
C ILE A 5 -19.05 -42.44 -21.96
N THR A 6 -18.05 -43.30 -21.77
CA THR A 6 -17.02 -43.10 -20.71
C THR A 6 -16.10 -41.91 -20.99
N LEU A 7 -15.85 -41.59 -22.27
CA LEU A 7 -14.98 -40.48 -22.66
C LEU A 7 -15.67 -39.11 -22.54
N LEU A 8 -17.00 -39.07 -22.72
CA LEU A 8 -17.80 -37.84 -22.62
C LEU A 8 -18.02 -37.38 -21.17
N ALA A 9 -18.04 -38.32 -20.22
CA ALA A 9 -18.16 -38.03 -18.78
C ALA A 9 -16.90 -37.37 -18.18
N LEU A 10 -15.74 -37.51 -18.84
CA LEU A 10 -14.48 -36.91 -18.39
C LEU A 10 -14.41 -35.40 -18.65
N CYS A 11 -15.27 -34.87 -19.53
CA CYS A 11 -15.23 -33.47 -19.97
C CYS A 11 -16.07 -32.50 -19.10
N PHE A 12 -16.81 -32.99 -18.09
CA PHE A 12 -17.71 -32.15 -17.29
C PHE A 12 -17.04 -31.49 -16.06
N GLY A 13 -15.73 -31.66 -15.88
CA GLY A 13 -15.04 -31.36 -14.62
C GLY A 13 -14.32 -30.01 -14.48
N MET A 14 -14.33 -29.11 -15.48
CA MET A 14 -13.53 -27.87 -15.41
C MET A 14 -14.36 -26.60 -15.60
N ILE A 15 -15.24 -26.30 -14.64
CA ILE A 15 -15.68 -24.91 -14.46
C ILE A 15 -14.62 -24.23 -13.58
N ALA A 16 -13.58 -23.69 -14.21
CA ALA A 16 -12.56 -22.92 -13.52
C ALA A 16 -13.13 -21.55 -13.12
N PHE A 17 -13.57 -21.41 -11.86
CA PHE A 17 -13.92 -20.11 -11.30
C PHE A 17 -12.65 -19.28 -11.12
N SER A 18 -12.43 -18.31 -12.00
CA SER A 18 -11.39 -17.29 -11.81
C SER A 18 -11.86 -16.29 -10.74
N GLN A 19 -11.54 -16.57 -9.46
CA GLN A 19 -11.74 -15.60 -8.38
C GLN A 19 -10.73 -14.46 -8.53
N ASN A 20 -11.21 -13.24 -8.76
CA ASN A 20 -10.37 -12.05 -8.72
C ASN A 20 -9.98 -11.75 -7.26
N LYS A 21 -8.77 -12.13 -6.86
CA LYS A 21 -8.24 -11.90 -5.51
C LYS A 21 -7.64 -10.50 -5.32
N ASN A 22 -7.80 -9.61 -6.30
CA ASN A 22 -7.25 -8.26 -6.22
C ASN A 22 -8.21 -7.34 -5.48
N THR A 23 -7.73 -6.83 -4.37
CA THR A 23 -8.44 -5.91 -3.50
C THR A 23 -7.87 -4.51 -3.71
N LYS A 24 -8.76 -3.53 -3.94
CA LYS A 24 -8.42 -2.11 -4.10
C LYS A 24 -8.85 -1.35 -2.85
N VAL A 25 -7.92 -0.66 -2.21
CA VAL A 25 -8.18 0.05 -0.94
C VAL A 25 -7.40 1.35 -0.87
N SER A 26 -7.87 2.25 -0.01
CA SER A 26 -7.13 3.43 0.44
C SER A 26 -6.85 3.29 1.92
N MET A 27 -5.66 3.67 2.37
CA MET A 27 -5.33 3.77 3.79
C MET A 27 -4.50 5.02 4.05
N GLU A 28 -4.67 5.62 5.24
CA GLU A 28 -3.91 6.79 5.65
C GLU A 28 -2.50 6.38 6.12
N VAL A 29 -1.50 7.10 5.65
CA VAL A 29 -0.09 6.89 6.00
C VAL A 29 0.56 8.25 6.22
N ASP A 30 1.19 8.44 7.38
CA ASP A 30 1.76 9.73 7.75
C ASP A 30 3.06 10.00 6.97
N GLY A 31 3.13 11.19 6.38
CA GLY A 31 4.25 11.68 5.59
C GLY A 31 3.99 13.12 5.16
N VAL A 32 5.04 13.84 4.78
CA VAL A 32 4.95 15.30 4.54
C VAL A 32 5.59 15.77 3.24
N CYS A 33 6.37 14.94 2.56
CA CYS A 33 7.09 15.36 1.35
C CYS A 33 7.22 14.26 0.29
N MET A 34 7.80 14.62 -0.86
CA MET A 34 8.05 13.68 -1.97
C MET A 34 9.03 12.56 -1.61
N MET A 35 9.95 12.76 -0.66
CA MET A 35 10.79 11.67 -0.16
C MET A 35 10.01 10.67 0.70
N CYS A 36 8.96 11.13 1.40
CA CYS A 36 8.02 10.23 2.07
C CYS A 36 7.27 9.40 1.02
N LYS A 37 6.75 10.05 -0.04
CA LYS A 37 6.05 9.37 -1.15
C LYS A 37 6.87 8.21 -1.71
N GLU A 38 8.11 8.49 -2.12
CA GLU A 38 8.99 7.46 -2.68
C GLU A 38 9.24 6.30 -1.71
N ARG A 39 9.46 6.60 -0.43
CA ARG A 39 9.71 5.59 0.61
C ARG A 39 8.48 4.72 0.88
N ILE A 40 7.32 5.35 1.06
CA ILE A 40 6.04 4.70 1.32
C ILE A 40 5.66 3.78 0.16
N GLU A 41 5.67 4.30 -1.07
CA GLU A 41 5.32 3.53 -2.27
C GLU A 41 6.30 2.37 -2.48
N LYS A 42 7.59 2.58 -2.28
CA LYS A 42 8.62 1.54 -2.40
C LYS A 42 8.47 0.44 -1.36
N ALA A 43 8.16 0.78 -0.10
CA ALA A 43 7.93 -0.21 0.95
C ALA A 43 6.66 -1.02 0.68
N ALA A 44 5.58 -0.36 0.27
CA ALA A 44 4.33 -1.01 -0.08
C ALA A 44 4.49 -1.96 -1.28
N ILE A 45 5.02 -1.48 -2.42
CA ILE A 45 5.13 -2.28 -3.65
C ILE A 45 6.09 -3.48 -3.52
N ARG A 46 7.07 -3.40 -2.61
CA ARG A 46 7.98 -4.51 -2.30
C ARG A 46 7.35 -5.57 -1.40
N THR A 47 6.20 -5.28 -0.79
CA THR A 47 5.45 -6.27 -0.01
C THR A 47 4.85 -7.30 -0.96
N LYS A 48 5.18 -8.59 -0.76
CA LYS A 48 4.68 -9.68 -1.61
C LYS A 48 3.16 -9.63 -1.72
N GLY A 49 2.64 -9.64 -2.94
CA GLY A 49 1.21 -9.59 -3.22
C GLY A 49 0.68 -8.19 -3.54
N VAL A 50 1.44 -7.12 -3.25
CA VAL A 50 1.08 -5.77 -3.70
C VAL A 50 1.40 -5.62 -5.19
N LYS A 51 0.45 -5.05 -5.93
CA LYS A 51 0.50 -4.85 -7.39
C LYS A 51 0.60 -3.38 -7.78
N SER A 52 0.07 -2.50 -6.94
CA SER A 52 0.13 -1.05 -7.12
C SER A 52 0.13 -0.38 -5.75
N ALA A 53 0.89 0.70 -5.63
CA ALA A 53 0.97 1.53 -4.45
C ALA A 53 1.21 2.98 -4.90
N VAL A 54 0.24 3.87 -4.65
CA VAL A 54 0.36 5.30 -4.97
C VAL A 54 -0.04 6.11 -3.76
N TRP A 55 0.91 6.83 -3.17
CA TRP A 55 0.68 7.71 -2.03
C TRP A 55 0.60 9.17 -2.47
N SER A 56 -0.33 9.92 -1.87
CA SER A 56 -0.52 11.33 -2.16
C SER A 56 -0.01 12.20 -1.02
N VAL A 57 0.86 13.16 -1.33
CA VAL A 57 1.33 14.15 -0.36
C VAL A 57 0.22 15.12 0.04
N ASP A 58 -0.77 15.35 -0.82
CA ASP A 58 -1.84 16.31 -0.57
C ASP A 58 -2.94 15.72 0.33
N THR A 59 -3.18 14.40 0.22
CA THR A 59 -4.27 13.72 0.95
C THR A 59 -3.78 12.77 2.04
N HIS A 60 -2.46 12.50 2.09
CA HIS A 60 -1.83 11.49 2.95
C HIS A 60 -2.40 10.06 2.78
N GLU A 61 -3.06 9.81 1.65
CA GLU A 61 -3.64 8.50 1.34
C GLU A 61 -2.71 7.66 0.47
N LEU A 62 -2.51 6.40 0.88
CA LEU A 62 -1.91 5.35 0.09
C LEU A 62 -3.02 4.51 -0.57
N LYS A 63 -3.14 4.63 -1.90
CA LYS A 63 -4.00 3.78 -2.71
C LYS A 63 -3.27 2.50 -3.12
N LEU A 64 -3.85 1.36 -2.75
CA LEU A 64 -3.27 0.03 -2.95
C LEU A 64 -4.13 -0.82 -3.88
N ILE A 65 -3.45 -1.68 -4.63
CA ILE A 65 -4.04 -2.87 -5.23
C ILE A 65 -3.18 -4.04 -4.78
N TYR A 66 -3.75 -5.02 -4.08
CA TYR A 66 -3.03 -6.20 -3.61
C TYR A 66 -3.84 -7.48 -3.72
N ASP A 67 -3.14 -8.62 -3.76
CA ASP A 67 -3.70 -9.97 -3.73
C ASP A 67 -3.97 -10.39 -2.29
N GLU A 68 -5.24 -10.46 -1.89
CA GLU A 68 -5.64 -10.77 -0.52
C GLU A 68 -5.31 -12.21 -0.08
N GLY A 69 -5.04 -13.10 -1.04
CA GLY A 69 -4.52 -14.44 -0.76
C GLY A 69 -3.02 -14.45 -0.43
N LYS A 70 -2.32 -13.32 -0.55
CA LYS A 70 -0.86 -13.21 -0.35
C LYS A 70 -0.45 -12.23 0.74
N THR A 71 -1.28 -11.21 1.00
CA THR A 71 -1.01 -10.19 2.02
C THR A 71 -2.31 -9.54 2.49
N ASN A 72 -2.22 -8.68 3.50
CA ASN A 72 -3.32 -7.91 4.06
C ASN A 72 -2.84 -6.52 4.52
N LEU A 73 -3.79 -5.64 4.85
CA LEU A 73 -3.51 -4.27 5.28
C LEU A 73 -2.57 -4.20 6.48
N LYS A 74 -2.76 -5.06 7.49
CA LYS A 74 -1.89 -5.13 8.68
C LYS A 74 -0.42 -5.44 8.31
N THR A 75 -0.20 -6.36 7.38
CA THR A 75 1.15 -6.72 6.91
C THR A 75 1.79 -5.57 6.14
N ILE A 76 1.01 -4.86 5.31
CA ILE A 76 1.49 -3.69 4.58
C ILE A 76 1.79 -2.55 5.55
N ALA A 77 0.90 -2.27 6.50
CA ALA A 77 1.08 -1.27 7.55
C ALA A 77 2.36 -1.54 8.37
N GLN A 78 2.63 -2.80 8.70
CA GLN A 78 3.88 -3.18 9.38
C GLN A 78 5.10 -2.85 8.51
N LYS A 79 5.05 -3.12 7.20
CA LYS A 79 6.16 -2.81 6.29
C LYS A 79 6.39 -1.30 6.13
N LEU A 80 5.35 -0.48 6.27
CA LEU A 80 5.45 0.97 6.30
C LEU A 80 6.06 1.46 7.61
N ALA A 81 5.64 0.89 8.74
CA ALA A 81 6.21 1.16 10.06
C ALA A 81 7.70 0.79 10.15
N ASP A 82 8.10 -0.35 9.55
CA ASP A 82 9.49 -0.81 9.46
C ASP A 82 10.40 0.22 8.74
N VAL A 83 9.84 1.06 7.85
CA VAL A 83 10.58 2.12 7.14
C VAL A 83 10.33 3.52 7.70
N GLY A 84 9.72 3.61 8.88
CA GLY A 84 9.58 4.85 9.64
C GLY A 84 8.33 5.66 9.34
N HIS A 85 7.25 5.05 8.80
CA HIS A 85 5.98 5.71 8.52
C HIS A 85 4.82 5.14 9.33
N ASP A 86 4.04 6.01 9.94
CA ASP A 86 2.89 5.62 10.76
C ASP A 86 1.67 5.39 9.89
N THR A 87 0.78 4.55 10.41
CA THR A 87 -0.57 4.32 9.90
C THR A 87 -1.53 4.37 11.08
N LYS A 88 -2.84 4.38 10.81
CA LYS A 88 -3.86 4.33 11.87
C LYS A 88 -3.73 3.10 12.78
N GLU A 89 -3.33 1.96 12.23
CA GLU A 89 -3.26 0.70 12.97
C GLU A 89 -1.89 0.45 13.59
N ILE A 90 -0.81 0.81 12.89
CA ILE A 90 0.57 0.49 13.28
C ILE A 90 1.42 1.76 13.19
N LYS A 91 2.07 2.10 14.30
CA LYS A 91 3.06 3.16 14.38
C LYS A 91 4.47 2.60 14.21
N ALA A 92 5.33 3.36 13.54
CA ALA A 92 6.76 3.10 13.50
C ALA A 92 7.37 3.18 14.90
N THR A 93 8.36 2.34 15.17
CA THR A 93 9.15 2.47 16.41
C THR A 93 9.93 3.79 16.38
N GLU A 94 10.38 4.24 17.54
CA GLU A 94 11.19 5.46 17.62
C GLU A 94 12.47 5.33 16.80
N GLU A 95 13.09 4.15 16.77
CA GLU A 95 14.30 3.90 15.97
C GLU A 95 14.02 4.03 14.47
N ALA A 96 12.94 3.41 13.97
CA ALA A 96 12.55 3.49 12.57
C ALA A 96 12.18 4.93 12.18
N TYR A 97 11.39 5.62 13.02
CA TYR A 97 11.07 7.03 12.83
C TYR A 97 12.33 7.91 12.88
N ASN A 98 13.32 7.60 13.72
CA ASN A 98 14.59 8.32 13.82
C ASN A 98 15.56 8.05 12.67
N SER A 99 15.34 7.00 11.90
CA SER A 99 16.14 6.69 10.70
C SER A 99 15.76 7.50 9.45
N VAL A 100 14.59 8.14 9.42
CA VAL A 100 14.17 8.93 8.25
C VAL A 100 14.90 10.28 8.21
N HIS A 101 14.96 10.87 7.01
CA HIS A 101 15.57 12.19 6.82
C HIS A 101 14.88 13.25 7.72
N PRO A 102 15.59 14.28 8.23
CA PRO A 102 14.99 15.29 9.11
C PRO A 102 13.71 15.96 8.58
N CYS A 103 13.60 16.22 7.27
CA CYS A 103 12.37 16.78 6.71
C CYS A 103 11.19 15.79 6.64
N CYS A 104 11.44 14.48 6.78
CA CYS A 104 10.39 13.45 6.78
C CYS A 104 9.80 13.22 8.18
N LYS A 105 10.20 14.02 9.16
CA LYS A 105 9.77 13.94 10.56
C LYS A 105 8.34 14.45 10.74
N TYR A 106 7.37 13.73 10.19
CA TYR A 106 5.95 14.11 10.17
C TYR A 106 5.29 14.25 11.55
N ARG A 107 5.90 13.72 12.63
CA ARG A 107 5.43 13.95 14.01
C ARG A 107 5.96 15.26 14.61
N ASP A 108 6.98 15.85 13.98
CA ASP A 108 7.57 17.13 14.37
C ASP A 108 6.78 18.28 13.72
N LYS A 109 6.29 19.20 14.57
CA LYS A 109 5.48 20.33 14.12
C LYS A 109 6.25 21.28 13.20
N ASP A 110 7.55 21.41 13.38
CA ASP A 110 8.35 22.35 12.58
C ASP A 110 8.62 21.77 11.19
N ALA A 111 8.92 20.47 11.10
CA ALA A 111 9.00 19.77 9.83
C ALA A 111 7.67 19.80 9.05
N VAL A 112 6.52 19.71 9.74
CA VAL A 112 5.19 19.83 9.12
C VAL A 112 4.96 21.25 8.55
N LYS A 113 5.19 22.29 9.36
CA LYS A 113 5.00 23.70 8.94
C LYS A 113 5.83 24.05 7.70
N ASP A 114 7.06 23.56 7.62
CA ASP A 114 7.94 23.76 6.47
C ASP A 114 7.37 23.22 5.15
N HIS A 115 6.35 22.35 5.22
CA HIS A 115 5.74 21.68 4.07
C HIS A 115 4.28 22.10 3.84
N GLU A 116 3.59 22.67 4.83
CA GLU A 116 2.25 23.26 4.69
C GLU A 116 2.19 24.35 3.60
N GLY A 117 3.28 25.12 3.43
CA GLY A 117 3.37 26.20 2.43
C GLY A 117 3.45 25.74 0.96
N LYS A 118 3.69 24.45 0.70
CA LYS A 118 3.85 23.90 -0.66
C LYS A 118 2.55 23.31 -1.22
N LEU A 119 1.67 22.79 -0.36
CA LEU A 119 0.39 22.17 -0.74
C LEU A 119 -0.65 23.20 -1.24
N LYS A 120 -0.58 24.45 -0.78
CA LYS A 120 -1.49 25.52 -1.23
C LYS A 120 -1.22 26.03 -2.66
N LYS A 121 -0.07 25.71 -3.26
CA LYS A 121 0.31 26.22 -4.59
C LYS A 121 -0.12 25.30 -5.75
N SER A 122 -0.47 24.03 -5.48
CA SER A 122 -0.94 23.07 -6.49
C SER A 122 -2.45 23.11 -6.71
N SER A 123 -3.23 23.56 -5.73
CA SER A 123 -4.71 23.63 -5.80
C SER A 123 -5.26 24.95 -6.34
N GLY A 124 -4.38 25.85 -6.82
CA GLY A 124 -4.72 27.21 -7.27
C GLY A 124 -4.44 27.48 -8.75
N LYS A 125 -4.32 26.43 -9.58
CA LYS A 125 -4.17 26.57 -11.03
C LYS A 125 -5.17 25.70 -11.78
#